data_AF-A0A0B3ARR7-F1
#
_entry.id   AF-A0A0B3ARR7-F1
#
_cell.length_a   1.000
_cell.length_b   1.000
_cell.length_c   1.000
_cell.angle_alpha   90.00
_cell.angle_beta   90.00
_cell.angle_gamma   90.00
#
_symmetry.space_group_name_H-M   'P 1'
#
loop_
_entity.id
_entity.type
_entity.pdbx_description
1 polymer ?
#
loop_
_entity_poly.entity_id
_entity_poly.type
_entity_poly.pdbx_seq_one_letter_code
_entity_poly.pdbx_strand_id
1 'polypeptide(L)'
;MKTLNKLLLTMALAGLSYNSYSQDTIKTADGYTVKNKEGHIIQDVVKKGKGEGVYEYDAGKLTKLTIFSEGMKTRLYNYNEKGQLMTETIYNKEGKIKEVINRELLK
;
A
#
# COMPACT_ATOMS: atom_id res chain seq x y z
N MET A 1 -28.28 7.59 -1.72
CA MET A 1 -26.93 8.17 -1.77
C MET A 1 -26.60 8.78 -0.41
N LYS A 2 -25.60 8.24 0.32
CA LYS A 2 -24.96 8.92 1.44
C LYS A 2 -23.45 8.71 1.29
N THR A 3 -22.77 9.81 1.01
CA THR A 3 -21.32 9.94 0.85
C THR A 3 -20.61 9.60 2.17
N LEU A 4 -19.69 8.65 2.13
CA LEU A 4 -18.93 8.21 3.30
C LEU A 4 -17.71 9.14 3.50
N ASN A 5 -17.96 10.32 4.08
CA ASN A 5 -16.89 11.14 4.66
C ASN A 5 -16.50 10.55 6.02
N LYS A 6 -15.53 9.63 6.05
CA LYS A 6 -14.83 9.27 7.30
C LYS A 6 -13.54 10.10 7.39
N LEU A 7 -13.71 11.35 7.80
CA LEU A 7 -12.65 12.18 8.34
C LEU A 7 -12.22 11.54 9.68
N LEU A 8 -11.02 10.95 9.73
CA LEU A 8 -10.49 10.34 10.94
C LEU A 8 -10.20 11.43 11.99
N LEU A 9 -10.87 11.33 13.13
CA LEU A 9 -10.52 12.03 14.35
C LEU A 9 -10.12 10.96 15.37
N THR A 10 -8.86 10.93 15.83
CA THR A 10 -8.54 10.37 17.16
C THR A 10 -7.18 10.83 17.66
N MET A 11 -7.21 11.21 18.94
CA MET A 11 -6.17 11.86 19.72
C MET A 11 -5.05 10.88 20.11
N ALA A 12 -3.84 11.43 20.24
CA ALA A 12 -2.62 10.70 20.57
C ALA A 12 -2.62 10.17 22.01
N LEU A 13 -2.22 8.91 22.18
CA LEU A 13 -1.41 8.41 23.30
C LEU A 13 -0.47 7.33 22.73
N ALA A 14 0.84 7.52 22.91
CA ALA A 14 1.98 6.67 22.50
C ALA A 14 1.70 5.50 21.51
N GLY A 15 1.88 5.77 20.21
CA GLY A 15 2.39 4.78 19.24
C GLY A 15 1.42 3.84 18.54
N LEU A 16 0.17 3.72 18.99
CA LEU A 16 -0.87 2.88 18.36
C LEU A 16 -2.16 3.68 18.12
N SER A 17 -2.46 4.03 16.88
CA SER A 17 -3.78 4.57 16.52
C SER A 17 -4.65 3.48 15.91
N TYR A 18 -5.78 3.17 16.56
CA TYR A 18 -6.78 2.25 16.04
C TYR A 18 -7.73 2.98 15.10
N ASN A 19 -7.90 2.50 13.88
CA ASN A 19 -8.97 2.97 13.01
C ASN A 19 -10.25 2.14 13.21
N SER A 20 -11.38 2.58 12.63
CA SER A 20 -12.69 1.94 12.82
C SER A 20 -12.80 0.50 12.30
N TYR A 21 -11.72 -0.07 11.76
CA TYR A 21 -11.63 -1.44 11.26
C TYR A 21 -10.81 -2.37 12.18
N SER A 22 -10.54 -1.96 13.43
CA SER A 22 -9.71 -2.74 14.38
C SER A 22 -8.30 -2.99 13.85
N GLN A 23 -7.70 -1.98 13.22
CA GLN A 23 -6.33 -2.05 12.70
C GLN A 23 -5.36 -1.35 13.65
N ASP A 24 -4.18 -1.93 13.85
CA ASP A 24 -3.10 -1.32 14.62
C ASP A 24 -2.23 -0.49 13.68
N THR A 25 -2.06 0.80 13.98
CA THR A 25 -1.08 1.65 13.28
C THR A 25 0.13 1.88 14.15
N ILE A 26 1.29 1.38 13.75
CA ILE A 26 2.56 1.45 14.47
C ILE A 26 3.44 2.50 13.81
N LYS A 27 3.82 3.55 14.53
CA LYS A 27 4.79 4.53 14.03
C LYS A 27 6.20 3.93 13.99
N THR A 28 6.91 4.13 12.88
CA THR A 28 8.31 3.74 12.70
C THR A 28 9.19 4.99 12.56
N ALA A 29 10.51 4.82 12.54
CA ALA A 29 11.43 5.94 12.33
C ALA A 29 11.16 6.66 10.99
N ASP A 30 10.82 5.87 9.97
CA ASP A 30 10.65 6.35 8.59
C ASP A 30 9.18 6.39 8.15
N GLY A 31 8.20 6.27 9.05
CA GLY A 31 6.78 6.33 8.68
C GLY A 31 5.86 5.54 9.61
N TYR A 32 5.06 4.63 9.06
CA TYR A 32 4.15 3.79 9.84
C TYR A 32 3.79 2.47 9.15
N THR A 33 3.44 1.47 9.96
CA THR A 33 2.94 0.16 9.54
C THR A 33 1.51 -0.01 10.04
N VAL A 34 0.62 -0.53 9.20
CA VAL A 34 -0.75 -0.87 9.56
C VAL A 34 -0.90 -2.39 9.55
N LYS A 35 -1.43 -2.94 10.65
CA LYS A 35 -1.78 -4.35 10.79
C LYS A 35 -3.28 -4.56 10.91
N ASN A 36 -3.79 -5.68 10.41
CA ASN A 36 -5.15 -6.11 10.71
C ASN A 36 -5.26 -6.67 12.15
N LYS A 37 -6.48 -7.03 12.58
CA LYS A 37 -6.75 -7.56 13.92
C LYS A 37 -6.04 -8.90 14.20
N GLU A 38 -5.68 -9.64 13.15
CA GLU A 38 -4.90 -10.88 13.22
C GLU A 38 -3.39 -10.64 13.33
N GLY A 39 -2.94 -9.37 13.27
CA GLY A 39 -1.54 -8.98 13.36
C GLY A 39 -0.76 -9.04 12.04
N HIS A 40 -1.42 -9.33 10.91
CA HIS A 40 -0.80 -9.29 9.59
C HIS A 40 -0.65 -7.85 9.09
N ILE A 41 0.51 -7.55 8.49
CA ILE A 41 0.75 -6.26 7.84
C ILE A 41 -0.14 -6.17 6.59
N ILE A 42 -0.90 -5.08 6.50
CA ILE A 42 -1.75 -4.76 5.34
C ILE A 42 -1.30 -3.50 4.63
N GLN A 43 -0.53 -2.64 5.30
CA GLN A 43 0.07 -1.46 4.68
C GLN A 43 1.36 -1.06 5.37
N ASP A 44 2.35 -0.63 4.59
CA ASP A 44 3.50 0.12 5.08
C ASP A 44 3.57 1.47 4.37
N VAL A 45 3.86 2.52 5.12
CA VAL A 45 4.14 3.84 4.58
C VAL A 45 5.54 4.24 4.99
N VAL A 46 6.38 4.49 3.98
CA VAL A 46 7.80 4.79 4.14
C VAL A 46 8.07 6.17 3.55
N LYS A 47 8.62 7.07 4.34
CA LYS A 47 9.01 8.43 3.99
C LYS A 47 10.53 8.50 3.95
N LYS A 48 11.08 8.75 2.76
CA LYS A 48 12.53 8.87 2.57
C LYS A 48 12.83 10.19 1.87
N GLY A 49 13.45 11.11 2.60
CA GLY A 49 13.68 12.47 2.11
C GLY A 49 12.36 13.17 1.77
N LYS A 50 12.20 13.64 0.52
CA LYS A 50 10.96 14.27 0.02
C LYS A 50 9.95 13.29 -0.59
N GLY A 51 10.26 11.99 -0.64
CA GLY A 51 9.39 10.97 -1.24
C GLY A 51 8.65 10.14 -0.19
N GLU A 52 7.42 9.76 -0.49
CA GLU A 52 6.63 8.82 0.30
C GLU A 52 6.25 7.61 -0.56
N GLY A 53 6.38 6.41 -0.01
CA GLY A 53 5.96 5.15 -0.63
C GLY A 53 4.91 4.47 0.24
N VAL A 54 3.78 4.10 -0.35
CA VAL A 54 2.70 3.33 0.28
C VAL A 54 2.67 1.95 -0.35
N TYR A 55 2.91 0.94 0.48
CA TYR A 55 2.92 -0.48 0.13
C TYR A 55 1.66 -1.10 0.71
N GLU A 56 0.85 -1.76 -0.11
CA GLU A 56 -0.37 -2.44 0.32
C GLU A 56 -0.22 -3.95 0.11
N TYR A 57 -0.66 -4.71 1.11
CA TYR A 57 -0.47 -6.15 1.17
C TYR A 57 -1.79 -6.88 1.28
N ASP A 58 -1.88 -8.02 0.61
CA ASP A 58 -2.95 -9.01 0.82
C ASP A 58 -2.32 -10.37 1.10
N ALA A 59 -2.75 -11.02 2.19
CA ALA A 59 -2.20 -12.29 2.67
C ALA A 59 -0.65 -12.34 2.67
N GLY A 60 0.01 -11.24 3.05
CA GLY A 60 1.47 -11.11 3.10
C GLY A 60 2.17 -10.85 1.76
N LYS A 61 1.43 -10.74 0.64
CA LYS A 61 1.97 -10.41 -0.68
C LYS A 61 1.73 -8.94 -0.99
N LEU A 62 2.74 -8.26 -1.52
CA LEU A 62 2.60 -6.88 -2.01
C LEU A 62 1.69 -6.86 -3.24
N THR A 63 0.55 -6.19 -3.17
CA THR A 63 -0.43 -6.09 -4.27
C THR A 63 -0.42 -4.73 -4.94
N LYS A 64 -0.03 -3.68 -4.20
CA LYS A 64 0.04 -2.32 -4.73
C LYS A 64 1.17 -1.52 -4.07
N LEU A 65 1.86 -0.72 -4.89
CA LEU A 65 2.84 0.26 -4.44
C LEU A 65 2.53 1.60 -5.08
N THR A 66 2.31 2.64 -4.28
CA THR A 66 2.20 4.02 -4.75
C THR A 66 3.39 4.83 -4.24
N ILE A 67 4.12 5.46 -5.16
CA ILE A 67 5.27 6.32 -4.86
C ILE A 67 4.86 7.76 -5.13
N PHE A 68 4.79 8.56 -4.08
CA PHE A 68 4.54 9.99 -4.07
C PHE A 68 5.87 10.74 -4.13
N SER A 69 6.46 10.78 -5.31
CA SER A 69 7.59 11.64 -5.67
C SER A 69 7.20 12.55 -6.84
N GLU A 70 8.12 13.39 -7.32
CA GLU A 70 7.94 14.04 -8.62
C GLU A 70 7.64 12.97 -9.69
N GLY A 71 6.46 13.07 -10.29
CA GLY A 71 5.98 12.14 -11.31
C GLY A 71 5.23 10.90 -10.81
N MET A 72 4.70 10.92 -9.58
CA MET A 72 3.83 9.92 -8.93
C MET A 72 3.55 8.65 -9.75
N LYS A 73 3.93 7.48 -9.22
CA LYS A 73 3.74 6.20 -9.92
C LYS A 73 3.02 5.20 -9.04
N THR A 74 2.10 4.45 -9.64
CA THR A 74 1.47 3.30 -8.98
C THR A 74 1.87 2.02 -9.70
N ARG A 75 2.17 0.96 -8.95
CA ARG A 75 2.44 -0.38 -9.46
C ARG A 75 1.41 -1.34 -8.87
N LEU A 76 0.77 -2.15 -9.71
CA LEU A 76 -0.10 -3.25 -9.28
C LEU A 76 0.57 -4.58 -9.59
N TYR A 77 0.52 -5.50 -8.64
CA TYR A 77 1.16 -6.81 -8.72
C TYR A 77 0.09 -7.91 -8.65
N ASN A 78 0.06 -8.78 -9.65
CA ASN A 78 -0.82 -9.95 -9.65
C ASN A 78 -0.02 -11.24 -9.59
N TYR A 79 -0.51 -12.19 -8.81
CA TYR A 79 0.13 -13.48 -8.58
C TYR A 79 -0.78 -14.61 -9.01
N ASN A 80 -0.20 -15.74 -9.40
CA ASN A 80 -0.98 -16.97 -9.60
C ASN A 80 -1.31 -17.63 -8.26
N GLU A 81 -2.09 -18.72 -8.31
CA GLU A 81 -2.50 -19.50 -7.13
C GLU A 81 -1.32 -20.09 -6.35
N LYS A 82 -0.19 -20.34 -7.03
CA LYS A 82 1.06 -20.81 -6.42
C LYS A 82 1.87 -19.68 -5.76
N GLY A 83 1.37 -18.44 -5.80
CA GLY A 83 2.02 -17.26 -5.23
C GLY A 83 3.17 -16.69 -6.06
N GLN A 84 3.30 -17.08 -7.33
CA GLN A 84 4.32 -16.54 -8.23
C GLN A 84 3.82 -15.25 -8.86
N LEU A 85 4.68 -14.23 -8.93
CA LEU A 85 4.35 -12.95 -9.57
C LEU A 85 4.19 -13.14 -11.09
N MET A 86 3.02 -12.79 -11.61
CA MET A 86 2.65 -12.98 -13.01
C MET A 86 2.76 -11.67 -13.79
N THR A 87 2.18 -10.60 -13.25
CA THR A 87 2.13 -9.31 -13.93
C THR A 87 2.43 -8.17 -13.00
N GLU A 88 3.13 -7.17 -13.52
CA GLU A 88 3.27 -5.86 -12.90
C GLU A 88 2.72 -4.79 -13.85
N THR A 89 1.74 -4.01 -13.38
CA THR A 89 1.18 -2.90 -14.17
C THR A 89 1.60 -1.57 -13.57
N ILE A 90 2.29 -0.75 -14.36
CA ILE A 90 2.81 0.54 -13.94
C ILE A 90 1.91 1.64 -14.49
N TYR A 91 1.38 2.47 -13.61
CA TYR A 91 0.56 3.63 -13.92
C TYR A 91 1.35 4.91 -13.71
N ASN A 92 1.12 5.89 -14.58
CA ASN A 92 1.61 7.25 -14.39
C ASN A 92 0.73 8.04 -13.39
N LYS A 93 1.05 9.31 -13.17
CA LYS A 93 0.36 10.18 -12.22
C LYS A 93 -1.11 10.46 -12.60
N GLU A 94 -1.44 10.37 -13.89
CA GLU A 94 -2.80 10.49 -14.42
C GLU A 94 -3.61 9.20 -14.31
N GLY A 95 -3.03 8.13 -13.75
CA GLY A 95 -3.68 6.82 -13.63
C GLY A 95 -3.77 6.06 -14.95
N LYS A 96 -3.00 6.46 -15.98
CA LYS A 96 -2.90 5.73 -17.24
C LYS A 96 -1.82 4.66 -17.17
N ILE A 97 -2.08 3.51 -17.80
CA ILE A 97 -1.10 2.44 -17.94
C ILE A 97 0.07 2.97 -18.78
N LYS A 98 1.26 2.92 -18.19
CA LYS A 98 2.53 3.20 -18.85
C LYS A 98 3.17 1.92 -19.39
N GLU A 99 3.09 0.84 -18.61
CA GLU A 99 3.78 -0.41 -18.89
C GLU A 99 3.05 -1.58 -18.23
N VAL A 100 3.06 -2.73 -18.91
CA VAL A 100 2.62 -4.02 -18.36
C VAL A 100 3.76 -5.01 -18.57
N ILE A 101 4.32 -5.51 -17.48
CA ILE A 101 5.39 -6.50 -17.49
C ILE A 101 4.74 -7.86 -17.23
N ASN A 102 4.76 -8.75 -18.22
CA ASN A 102 4.28 -10.13 -18.07
C ASN A 102 5.47 -11.08 -17.87
N ARG A 103 5.52 -11.76 -16.72
CA ARG A 103 6.63 -12.63 -16.32
C ARG A 103 6.50 -14.06 -16.82
N GLU A 104 5.34 -14.46 -17.35
CA GLU A 104 5.22 -15.76 -18.02
C GLU A 104 5.99 -15.80 -19.34
N LEU A 105 6.12 -14.65 -20.01
CA LEU A 105 6.79 -14.50 -21.30
C LEU A 105 8.32 -14.38 -21.20
N LEU A 106 8.88 -14.47 -19.98
CA LEU A 106 10.32 -14.36 -19.70
C LEU A 106 11.00 -15.73 -19.45
N LYS A 107 10.30 -16.83 -19.73
CA LYS A 107 10.80 -18.20 -19.65
C LYS A 107 10.97 -18.79 -21.04
#